data_AF-A0A8T8XC87-F1
#
_entry.id   AF-A0A8T8XC87-F1
#
_cell.length_a   1.000
_cell.length_b   1.000
_cell.length_c   1.000
_cell.angle_alpha   90.00
_cell.angle_beta   90.00
_cell.angle_gamma   90.00
#
_symmetry.space_group_name_H-M   'P 1'
#
loop_
_entity.id
_entity.type
_entity.pdbx_description
1 polymer ?
#
loop_
_entity_poly.entity_id
_entity_poly.type
_entity_poly.pdbx_seq_one_letter_code
_entity_poly.pdbx_strand_id
1 'polypeptide(L)'
;MGNKDLIEEQTLSYYHLKRYYPVRIGDTLKDRYRIIAKLGYGAYSTVCIEQVDDKPSPVLNEVKMLRRMKEFAEAASHPGLCYIRLATDIFELHTSSGRHYCIAAKPQGHSLRTLQTTFPNAQVPGILVRSLMHRLFFAVNWLHATCRLIHTDISPLNVLTEIEDDVSLKDIEQQEAQDPSIPIICGFSGAPVYRSREPSLQLSGIPILTDFGHIREYDYYDYRINKDWIMPDLYRAPEILLQILWTLQVDMWSVGVMTLELMEGKNLFDPIDRVNHQYVLPLALAQYIGYLGPPPLHMLQESPLFSTYFDEKGNWTLAEAPIPQTSLEEFVTTIPPGEEKEQFLRFIRKMLAWDPEERATANEMIDADEWLQRPFHDMIEIKRLGDAQEICA
;
A
#
# COMPACT_ATOMS: atom_id res chain seq x y z
N MET A 1 -8.35 9.81 -36.58
CA MET A 1 -8.19 11.06 -35.80
C MET A 1 -7.58 10.67 -34.47
N GLY A 2 -6.39 11.18 -34.19
CA GLY A 2 -5.49 10.67 -33.16
C GLY A 2 -6.09 10.70 -31.75
N ASN A 3 -5.66 9.72 -30.96
CA ASN A 3 -5.85 9.64 -29.53
C ASN A 3 -5.44 10.98 -28.91
N LYS A 4 -6.41 11.82 -28.53
CA LYS A 4 -6.13 13.00 -27.69
C LYS A 4 -5.65 12.45 -26.35
N ASP A 5 -4.47 12.91 -25.93
CA ASP A 5 -3.73 12.43 -24.76
C ASP A 5 -4.66 12.19 -23.56
N LEU A 6 -4.90 10.92 -23.25
CA LEU A 6 -5.59 10.52 -22.02
C LEU A 6 -4.74 10.97 -20.84
N ILE A 7 -5.36 11.53 -19.81
CA ILE A 7 -4.66 11.96 -18.61
C ILE A 7 -5.19 11.22 -17.39
N GLU A 8 -4.30 10.95 -16.43
CA GLU A 8 -4.65 10.52 -15.08
C GLU A 8 -5.62 9.33 -15.05
N GLU A 9 -6.80 9.45 -14.42
CA GLU A 9 -7.79 8.38 -14.32
C GLU A 9 -8.19 7.83 -15.69
N GLN A 10 -8.10 8.62 -16.76
CA GLN A 10 -8.42 8.20 -18.12
C GLN A 10 -7.40 7.20 -18.70
N THR A 11 -6.22 7.10 -18.10
CA THR A 11 -5.19 6.10 -18.47
C THR A 11 -5.44 4.74 -17.83
N LEU A 12 -6.34 4.66 -16.84
CA LEU A 12 -6.63 3.42 -16.13
C LEU A 12 -7.45 2.48 -17.01
N SER A 13 -7.06 1.21 -17.05
CA SER A 13 -7.69 0.16 -17.88
C SER A 13 -9.18 -0.09 -17.57
N TYR A 14 -9.63 0.26 -16.36
CA TYR A 14 -11.03 0.15 -15.94
C TYR A 14 -11.79 1.49 -15.95
N TYR A 15 -11.18 2.55 -16.48
CA TYR A 15 -11.82 3.85 -16.55
C TYR A 15 -13.04 3.79 -17.45
N HIS A 16 -14.18 4.16 -16.89
CA HIS A 16 -15.39 4.38 -17.65
C HIS A 16 -16.04 5.63 -17.11
N LEU A 17 -16.22 6.65 -17.96
CA LEU A 17 -16.67 7.96 -17.52
C LEU A 17 -17.98 7.94 -16.71
N LYS A 18 -18.94 7.08 -17.08
CA LYS A 18 -20.19 6.91 -16.32
C LYS A 18 -19.99 6.30 -14.93
N ARG A 19 -18.77 5.95 -14.54
CA ARG A 19 -18.39 5.50 -13.20
C ARG A 19 -17.74 6.60 -12.38
N TYR A 20 -17.61 7.82 -12.89
CA TYR A 20 -16.97 8.93 -12.17
C TYR A 20 -17.93 10.10 -12.05
N TYR A 21 -17.89 10.80 -10.92
CA TYR A 21 -18.59 12.06 -10.72
C TYR A 21 -17.84 13.16 -11.48
N PRO A 22 -18.53 13.96 -12.30
CA PRO A 22 -17.91 15.07 -13.02
C PRO A 22 -17.66 16.24 -12.04
N VAL A 23 -16.67 16.10 -11.17
CA VAL A 23 -16.26 17.13 -10.20
C VAL A 23 -15.90 18.41 -10.94
N ARG A 24 -16.37 19.56 -10.47
CA ARG A 24 -15.90 20.87 -10.94
C ARG A 24 -15.25 21.63 -9.80
N ILE A 25 -14.12 22.25 -10.10
CA ILE A 25 -13.47 23.18 -9.17
C ILE A 25 -14.42 24.35 -8.89
N GLY A 26 -14.58 24.68 -7.60
CA GLY A 26 -15.53 25.68 -7.11
C GLY A 26 -16.88 25.12 -6.67
N ASP A 27 -17.25 23.89 -7.08
CA ASP A 27 -18.52 23.28 -6.63
C ASP A 27 -18.51 23.08 -5.11
N THR A 28 -19.69 23.15 -4.49
CA THR A 28 -19.88 22.83 -3.08
C THR A 28 -20.71 21.56 -2.96
N LEU A 29 -20.14 20.52 -2.35
CA LEU A 29 -20.79 19.25 -2.09
C LEU A 29 -21.38 19.24 -0.67
N LYS A 30 -22.58 18.67 -0.51
CA LYS A 30 -23.29 18.57 0.79
C LYS A 30 -23.41 19.93 1.53
N ASP A 31 -23.51 21.03 0.78
CA ASP A 31 -23.55 22.41 1.30
C ASP A 31 -22.40 22.76 2.26
N ARG A 32 -21.29 22.01 2.22
CA ARG A 32 -20.20 22.09 3.20
C ARG A 32 -18.82 21.99 2.58
N TYR A 33 -18.63 21.11 1.61
CA TYR A 33 -17.32 20.78 1.06
C TYR A 33 -17.11 21.49 -0.27
N ARG A 34 -16.38 22.61 -0.26
CA ARG A 34 -16.00 23.31 -1.48
C ARG A 34 -14.82 22.60 -2.15
N ILE A 35 -14.94 22.31 -3.43
CA ILE A 35 -13.87 21.76 -4.25
C ILE A 35 -12.89 22.88 -4.62
N ILE A 36 -11.64 22.70 -4.26
CA ILE A 36 -10.59 23.69 -4.45
C ILE A 36 -9.67 23.27 -5.60
N ALA A 37 -9.03 22.12 -5.44
CA ALA A 37 -8.14 21.56 -6.44
C ALA A 37 -8.25 20.03 -6.41
N LYS A 38 -7.79 19.39 -7.49
CA LYS A 38 -7.59 17.95 -7.53
C LYS A 38 -6.19 17.63 -7.01
N LEU A 39 -6.05 16.72 -6.06
CA LEU A 39 -4.76 16.35 -5.44
C LEU A 39 -4.22 15.00 -5.91
N GLY A 40 -5.05 14.20 -6.57
CA GLY A 40 -4.67 12.87 -7.05
C GLY A 40 -5.86 12.14 -7.67
N TYR A 41 -5.59 10.91 -8.10
CA TYR A 41 -6.56 10.03 -8.71
C TYR A 41 -6.16 8.56 -8.49
N GLY A 42 -7.09 7.67 -8.78
CA GLY A 42 -6.94 6.23 -8.61
C GLY A 42 -8.17 5.55 -9.23
N ALA A 43 -8.16 4.22 -9.29
CA ALA A 43 -9.23 3.47 -9.96
C ALA A 43 -10.64 3.73 -9.41
N TYR A 44 -10.72 4.23 -8.16
CA TYR A 44 -11.97 4.40 -7.41
C TYR A 44 -12.07 5.73 -6.64
N SER A 45 -11.07 6.64 -6.72
CA SER A 45 -10.90 7.73 -5.74
C SER A 45 -11.48 9.10 -6.12
N THR A 46 -11.75 9.39 -7.41
CA THR A 46 -12.25 10.72 -7.85
C THR A 46 -13.78 10.88 -7.69
N VAL A 47 -14.40 10.16 -6.75
CA VAL A 47 -15.85 9.97 -6.57
C VAL A 47 -16.46 9.13 -7.70
N CYS A 48 -16.89 7.90 -7.39
CA CYS A 48 -17.34 6.93 -8.39
C CYS A 48 -18.84 6.57 -8.29
N ILE A 49 -19.47 6.27 -9.45
CA ILE A 49 -20.82 5.68 -9.56
C ILE A 49 -20.70 4.19 -9.41
N GLU A 50 -21.65 3.61 -8.71
CA GLU A 50 -21.89 2.18 -8.81
C GLU A 50 -23.29 1.85 -9.33
N GLN A 51 -23.31 0.93 -10.30
CA GLN A 51 -24.49 0.20 -10.75
C GLN A 51 -24.54 -1.09 -9.92
N VAL A 52 -25.67 -1.34 -9.27
CA VAL A 52 -25.91 -2.47 -8.38
C VAL A 52 -25.98 -3.76 -9.20
N ASP A 53 -24.83 -4.32 -9.57
CA ASP A 53 -24.70 -5.71 -10.01
C ASP A 53 -24.03 -6.51 -8.88
N ASP A 54 -24.32 -7.81 -8.77
CA ASP A 54 -23.86 -8.76 -7.72
C ASP A 54 -22.33 -8.94 -7.57
N LYS A 55 -21.50 -8.04 -8.12
CA LYS A 55 -20.04 -8.09 -8.02
C LYS A 55 -19.54 -7.33 -6.79
N PRO A 56 -18.51 -7.82 -6.08
CA PRO A 56 -17.91 -7.10 -4.96
C PRO A 56 -17.31 -5.77 -5.43
N SER A 57 -17.72 -4.68 -4.78
CA SER A 57 -17.26 -3.32 -5.08
C SER A 57 -16.25 -2.83 -4.07
N PRO A 58 -15.03 -2.43 -4.50
CA PRO A 58 -14.04 -1.83 -3.61
C PRO A 58 -14.53 -0.55 -2.94
N VAL A 59 -15.34 0.27 -3.63
CA VAL A 59 -15.88 1.53 -3.05
C VAL A 59 -16.86 1.25 -1.92
N LEU A 60 -17.80 0.33 -2.13
CA LEU A 60 -18.77 -0.05 -1.08
C LEU A 60 -18.09 -0.74 0.08
N ASN A 61 -17.08 -1.57 -0.21
CA ASN A 61 -16.28 -2.19 0.83
C ASN A 61 -15.52 -1.12 1.64
N GLU A 62 -14.86 -0.16 0.99
CA GLU A 62 -14.16 0.93 1.67
C GLU A 62 -15.12 1.72 2.57
N VAL A 63 -16.31 2.10 2.07
CA VAL A 63 -17.33 2.80 2.87
C VAL A 63 -17.78 1.95 4.07
N LYS A 64 -18.05 0.66 3.86
CA LYS A 64 -18.45 -0.26 4.93
C LYS A 64 -17.35 -0.37 5.99
N MET A 65 -16.11 -0.54 5.56
CA MET A 65 -14.95 -0.70 6.44
C MET A 65 -14.63 0.58 7.21
N LEU A 66 -14.66 1.75 6.56
CA LEU A 66 -14.45 3.04 7.22
C LEU A 66 -15.52 3.34 8.27
N ARG A 67 -16.79 3.02 8.00
CA ARG A 67 -17.87 3.15 9.01
C ARG A 67 -17.60 2.25 10.21
N ARG A 68 -17.24 0.99 9.98
CA ARG A 68 -16.89 0.04 11.05
C ARG A 68 -15.68 0.51 11.85
N MET A 69 -14.59 0.90 11.18
CA MET A 69 -13.38 1.41 11.82
C MET A 69 -13.66 2.63 12.70
N LYS A 70 -14.59 3.51 12.27
CA LYS A 70 -15.03 4.66 13.07
C LYS A 70 -15.68 4.23 14.39
N GLU A 71 -16.52 3.20 14.38
CA GLU A 71 -17.14 2.66 15.62
C GLU A 71 -16.06 2.18 16.61
N PHE A 72 -15.04 1.47 16.13
CA PHE A 72 -13.92 1.04 16.97
C PHE A 72 -13.08 2.22 17.50
N ALA A 73 -12.83 3.22 16.65
CA ALA A 73 -12.04 4.40 17.02
C ALA A 73 -12.76 5.26 18.10
N GLU A 74 -14.09 5.31 18.06
CA GLU A 74 -14.90 6.02 19.06
C GLU A 74 -15.05 5.22 20.36
N ALA A 75 -14.98 3.89 20.30
CA ALA A 75 -15.14 3.01 21.45
C ALA A 75 -13.93 3.03 22.41
N ALA A 76 -12.70 3.12 21.88
CA ALA A 76 -11.49 3.12 22.71
C ALA A 76 -10.33 3.86 22.05
N SER A 77 -9.56 4.60 22.86
CA SER A 77 -8.29 5.20 22.42
C SER A 77 -7.24 4.11 22.16
N HIS A 78 -6.50 4.25 21.07
CA HIS A 78 -5.42 3.34 20.71
C HIS A 78 -4.31 4.10 19.98
N PRO A 79 -3.01 3.85 20.26
CA PRO A 79 -1.89 4.57 19.63
C PRO A 79 -1.86 4.44 18.09
N GLY A 80 -2.35 3.32 17.56
CA GLY A 80 -2.48 3.09 16.11
C GLY A 80 -3.39 4.04 15.36
N LEU A 81 -4.32 4.73 16.05
CA LEU A 81 -5.24 5.67 15.41
C LEU A 81 -4.51 6.87 14.79
N CYS A 82 -3.33 7.22 15.29
CA CYS A 82 -2.50 8.31 14.75
C CYS A 82 -1.94 7.99 13.35
N TYR A 83 -1.96 6.74 12.92
CA TYR A 83 -1.28 6.26 11.72
C TYR A 83 -2.27 5.63 10.71
N ILE A 84 -3.56 5.92 10.83
CA ILE A 84 -4.63 5.41 9.97
C ILE A 84 -5.48 6.55 9.45
N ARG A 85 -5.81 6.52 8.14
CA ARG A 85 -6.75 7.45 7.54
C ARG A 85 -8.20 7.11 7.93
N LEU A 86 -8.78 7.85 8.85
CA LEU A 86 -10.22 7.75 9.14
C LEU A 86 -11.04 8.74 8.30
N ALA A 87 -12.28 8.35 8.01
CA ALA A 87 -13.25 9.25 7.39
C ALA A 87 -13.84 10.21 8.42
N THR A 88 -13.72 11.50 8.14
CA THR A 88 -14.40 12.56 8.90
C THR A 88 -15.90 12.56 8.59
N ASP A 89 -16.26 12.33 7.33
CA ASP A 89 -17.65 12.28 6.86
C ASP A 89 -17.77 11.33 5.66
N ILE A 90 -18.91 10.66 5.54
CA ILE A 90 -19.24 9.79 4.40
C ILE A 90 -20.68 10.10 3.98
N PHE A 91 -20.88 10.48 2.73
CA PHE A 91 -22.19 10.85 2.21
C PHE A 91 -22.39 10.41 0.76
N GLU A 92 -23.63 10.49 0.30
CA GLU A 92 -24.04 10.09 -1.05
C GLU A 92 -24.47 11.30 -1.87
N LEU A 93 -24.02 11.36 -3.12
CA LEU A 93 -24.50 12.29 -4.13
C LEU A 93 -25.36 11.54 -5.14
N HIS A 94 -26.49 12.12 -5.49
CA HIS A 94 -27.43 11.57 -6.46
C HIS A 94 -27.35 12.39 -7.75
N THR A 95 -26.96 11.76 -8.86
CA THR A 95 -26.90 12.39 -10.18
C THR A 95 -27.79 11.64 -11.17
N SER A 96 -27.96 12.20 -12.37
CA SER A 96 -28.62 11.52 -13.48
C SER A 96 -27.93 10.21 -13.90
N SER A 97 -26.65 10.07 -13.56
CA SER A 97 -25.84 8.90 -13.89
C SER A 97 -25.84 7.84 -12.77
N GLY A 98 -26.34 8.15 -11.58
CA GLY A 98 -26.49 7.20 -10.47
C GLY A 98 -26.13 7.79 -9.11
N ARG A 99 -25.90 6.88 -8.14
CA ARG A 99 -25.43 7.24 -6.80
C ARG A 99 -23.91 7.20 -6.75
N HIS A 100 -23.34 8.18 -6.08
CA HIS A 100 -21.90 8.27 -5.84
C HIS A 100 -21.61 8.40 -4.36
N TYR A 101 -20.65 7.64 -3.85
CA TYR A 101 -20.17 7.79 -2.48
C TYR A 101 -19.02 8.79 -2.43
N CYS A 102 -19.07 9.68 -1.45
CA CYS A 102 -18.02 10.64 -1.14
C CYS A 102 -17.48 10.34 0.26
N ILE A 103 -16.16 10.16 0.36
CA ILE A 103 -15.43 9.98 1.61
C ILE A 103 -14.61 11.25 1.84
N ALA A 104 -14.91 11.99 2.90
CA ALA A 104 -14.13 13.14 3.33
C ALA A 104 -13.20 12.73 4.47
N ALA A 105 -11.91 13.03 4.35
CA ALA A 105 -10.88 12.73 5.34
C ALA A 105 -9.92 13.92 5.50
N LYS A 106 -9.08 13.90 6.55
CA LYS A 106 -7.93 14.81 6.65
C LYS A 106 -7.06 14.62 5.40
N PRO A 107 -6.56 15.68 4.74
CA PRO A 107 -5.62 15.53 3.63
C PRO A 107 -4.29 14.92 4.10
N GLN A 108 -3.70 14.08 3.25
CA GLN A 108 -2.36 13.51 3.42
C GLN A 108 -1.45 14.00 2.29
N GLY A 109 -0.14 13.89 2.53
CA GLY A 109 0.89 14.16 1.55
C GLY A 109 1.08 13.00 0.59
N HIS A 110 2.30 12.88 0.09
CA HIS A 110 2.64 11.89 -0.92
C HIS A 110 2.67 10.47 -0.37
N SER A 111 2.47 9.50 -1.27
CA SER A 111 2.72 8.09 -0.97
C SER A 111 4.21 7.84 -0.66
N LEU A 112 4.50 6.78 0.10
CA LEU A 112 5.87 6.34 0.30
C LEU A 112 6.55 5.95 -1.02
N ARG A 113 5.80 5.48 -2.03
CA ARG A 113 6.31 5.25 -3.40
C ARG A 113 6.84 6.54 -4.00
N THR A 114 6.07 7.62 -3.95
CA THR A 114 6.49 8.92 -4.49
C THR A 114 7.67 9.47 -3.71
N LEU A 115 7.62 9.41 -2.37
CA LEU A 115 8.72 9.82 -1.51
C LEU A 115 10.01 9.04 -1.84
N GLN A 116 9.90 7.74 -2.08
CA GLN A 116 11.05 6.92 -2.41
C GLN A 116 11.75 7.41 -3.68
N THR A 117 11.02 7.85 -4.70
CA THR A 117 11.61 8.33 -5.96
C THR A 117 12.43 9.61 -5.81
N THR A 118 12.31 10.32 -4.69
CA THR A 118 13.08 11.55 -4.44
C THR A 118 14.47 11.28 -3.89
N PHE A 119 14.74 10.04 -3.46
CA PHE A 119 16.07 9.62 -3.00
C PHE A 119 16.89 9.03 -4.16
N PRO A 120 18.22 9.21 -4.14
CA PRO A 120 19.11 8.56 -5.12
C PRO A 120 18.86 7.05 -5.19
N ASN A 121 18.81 6.51 -6.41
CA ASN A 121 18.53 5.08 -6.67
C ASN A 121 17.23 4.56 -6.06
N ALA A 122 16.29 5.45 -5.69
CA ALA A 122 15.08 5.10 -4.97
C ALA A 122 15.35 4.45 -3.59
N GLN A 123 16.48 4.75 -2.95
CA GLN A 123 16.88 4.15 -1.67
C GLN A 123 16.58 5.10 -0.50
N VAL A 124 15.59 4.77 0.32
CA VAL A 124 15.23 5.55 1.50
C VAL A 124 16.23 5.26 2.63
N PRO A 125 16.75 6.29 3.33
CA PRO A 125 17.66 6.09 4.44
C PRO A 125 17.08 5.14 5.50
N GLY A 126 17.87 4.16 5.95
CA GLY A 126 17.40 3.12 6.89
C GLY A 126 16.83 3.68 8.19
N ILE A 127 17.32 4.83 8.66
CA ILE A 127 16.76 5.54 9.82
C ILE A 127 15.32 6.01 9.59
N LEU A 128 15.00 6.47 8.38
CA LEU A 128 13.66 6.89 8.00
C LEU A 128 12.76 5.66 7.82
N VAL A 129 13.24 4.62 7.13
CA VAL A 129 12.49 3.35 6.99
C VAL A 129 12.14 2.76 8.35
N ARG A 130 13.09 2.71 9.28
CA ARG A 130 12.87 2.25 10.65
C ARG A 130 11.78 3.06 11.37
N SER A 131 11.85 4.40 11.29
CA SER A 131 10.82 5.28 11.86
C SER A 131 9.44 5.03 11.25
N LEU A 132 9.37 4.86 9.93
CA LEU A 132 8.13 4.55 9.21
C LEU A 132 7.56 3.20 9.66
N MET A 133 8.37 2.14 9.67
CA MET A 133 7.89 0.80 10.03
C MET A 133 7.43 0.74 11.48
N HIS A 134 8.19 1.33 12.41
CA HIS A 134 7.81 1.39 13.82
C HIS A 134 6.42 2.01 14.02
N ARG A 135 6.12 3.13 13.34
CA ARG A 135 4.82 3.81 13.39
C ARG A 135 3.73 2.99 12.69
N LEU A 136 4.04 2.41 11.54
CA LEU A 136 3.09 1.59 10.78
C LEU A 136 2.64 0.33 11.56
N PHE A 137 3.50 -0.29 12.35
CA PHE A 137 3.10 -1.42 13.19
C PHE A 137 1.99 -1.06 14.17
N PHE A 138 1.92 0.17 14.68
CA PHE A 138 0.80 0.57 15.53
C PHE A 138 -0.53 0.59 14.77
N ALA A 139 -0.53 1.05 13.51
CA ALA A 139 -1.72 1.00 12.64
C ALA A 139 -2.16 -0.45 12.38
N VAL A 140 -1.21 -1.30 11.95
CA VAL A 140 -1.48 -2.71 11.65
C VAL A 140 -1.98 -3.44 12.90
N ASN A 141 -1.36 -3.20 14.05
CA ASN A 141 -1.80 -3.78 15.33
C ASN A 141 -3.22 -3.37 15.68
N TRP A 142 -3.60 -2.10 15.45
CA TRP A 142 -4.98 -1.67 15.69
C TRP A 142 -5.97 -2.39 14.77
N LEU A 143 -5.67 -2.49 13.47
CA LEU A 143 -6.52 -3.23 12.53
C LEU A 143 -6.69 -4.70 12.95
N HIS A 144 -5.58 -5.38 13.27
CA HIS A 144 -5.58 -6.80 13.59
C HIS A 144 -6.19 -7.09 14.96
N ALA A 145 -5.64 -6.49 16.02
CA ALA A 145 -5.98 -6.83 17.40
C ALA A 145 -7.29 -6.19 17.87
N THR A 146 -7.62 -4.98 17.39
CA THR A 146 -8.81 -4.24 17.83
C THR A 146 -9.97 -4.43 16.86
N CYS A 147 -9.76 -4.16 15.57
CA CYS A 147 -10.84 -4.14 14.58
C CYS A 147 -11.14 -5.53 13.99
N ARG A 148 -10.19 -6.47 14.10
CA ARG A 148 -10.20 -7.78 13.42
C ARG A 148 -10.35 -7.64 11.91
N LEU A 149 -9.58 -6.73 11.35
CA LEU A 149 -9.55 -6.41 9.93
C LEU A 149 -8.18 -6.72 9.35
N ILE A 150 -8.15 -7.21 8.12
CA ILE A 150 -6.94 -7.52 7.35
C ILE A 150 -6.89 -6.55 6.18
N HIS A 151 -5.79 -5.83 6.01
CA HIS A 151 -5.62 -4.82 4.97
C HIS A 151 -5.60 -5.43 3.58
N THR A 152 -4.81 -6.48 3.38
CA THR A 152 -4.62 -7.24 2.13
C THR A 152 -3.96 -6.48 0.97
N ASP A 153 -3.72 -5.17 1.13
CA ASP A 153 -3.13 -4.33 0.08
C ASP A 153 -2.11 -3.33 0.64
N ILE A 154 -1.26 -3.76 1.58
CA ILE A 154 -0.19 -2.91 2.12
C ILE A 154 0.93 -2.81 1.09
N SER A 155 1.24 -1.58 0.68
CA SER A 155 2.33 -1.26 -0.24
C SER A 155 2.77 0.19 -0.07
N PRO A 156 3.91 0.63 -0.62
CA PRO A 156 4.32 2.04 -0.62
C PRO A 156 3.31 2.99 -1.25
N LEU A 157 2.39 2.52 -2.10
CA LEU A 157 1.33 3.34 -2.69
C LEU A 157 0.22 3.65 -1.69
N ASN A 158 -0.06 2.70 -0.78
CA ASN A 158 -1.17 2.76 0.17
C ASN A 158 -0.72 3.19 1.57
N VAL A 159 0.47 3.77 1.69
CA VAL A 159 0.95 4.47 2.88
C VAL A 159 1.34 5.88 2.47
N LEU A 160 0.64 6.88 3.00
CA LEU A 160 0.87 8.29 2.72
C LEU A 160 1.65 8.95 3.85
N THR A 161 2.31 10.08 3.58
CA THR A 161 2.91 10.90 4.62
C THR A 161 1.91 11.86 5.24
N GLU A 162 2.03 12.14 6.52
CA GLU A 162 1.26 13.23 7.13
C GLU A 162 1.75 14.59 6.63
N ILE A 163 0.81 15.52 6.39
CA ILE A 163 1.09 16.94 6.20
C ILE A 163 1.21 17.58 7.59
N GLU A 164 2.40 18.05 7.94
CA GLU A 164 2.66 18.63 9.27
C GLU A 164 2.04 20.03 9.42
N ASP A 165 2.08 20.81 8.34
CA ASP A 165 1.62 22.20 8.33
C ASP A 165 0.59 22.47 7.22
N ASP A 166 -0.49 23.18 7.57
CA ASP A 166 -1.50 23.69 6.61
C ASP A 166 -0.90 24.60 5.53
N VAL A 167 0.38 25.00 5.64
CA VAL A 167 1.10 25.81 4.65
C VAL A 167 1.02 25.16 3.28
N SER A 168 1.28 23.86 3.16
CA SER A 168 1.26 23.16 1.87
C SER A 168 -0.12 23.24 1.18
N LEU A 169 -1.18 23.16 1.97
CA LEU A 169 -2.56 23.24 1.47
C LEU A 169 -2.95 24.67 1.11
N LYS A 170 -2.49 25.65 1.89
CA LYS A 170 -2.66 27.08 1.57
C LYS A 170 -1.92 27.49 0.32
N ASP A 171 -0.73 26.93 0.09
CA ASP A 171 0.04 27.15 -1.13
C ASP A 171 -0.72 26.61 -2.34
N ILE A 172 -1.33 25.42 -2.24
CA ILE A 172 -2.20 24.88 -3.31
C ILE A 172 -3.41 25.78 -3.54
N GLU A 173 -4.09 26.24 -2.48
CA GLU A 173 -5.20 27.19 -2.59
C GLU A 173 -4.79 28.48 -3.30
N GLN A 174 -3.64 29.04 -2.92
CA GLN A 174 -3.12 30.27 -3.49
C GLN A 174 -2.69 30.09 -4.95
N GLN A 175 -2.02 28.98 -5.27
CA GLN A 175 -1.64 28.64 -6.64
C GLN A 175 -2.87 28.47 -7.53
N GLU A 176 -3.90 27.77 -7.05
CA GLU A 176 -5.16 27.61 -7.78
C GLU A 176 -5.88 28.95 -7.98
N ALA A 177 -5.80 29.88 -7.02
CA ALA A 177 -6.35 31.23 -7.17
C ALA A 177 -5.57 32.10 -8.19
N GLN A 178 -4.25 31.91 -8.28
CA GLN A 178 -3.37 32.70 -9.16
C GLN A 178 -3.33 32.15 -10.60
N ASP A 179 -3.32 30.82 -10.74
CA ASP A 179 -3.26 30.10 -12.01
C ASP A 179 -4.33 28.99 -12.01
N PRO A 180 -5.60 29.30 -12.31
CA PRO A 180 -6.70 28.34 -12.19
C PRO A 180 -6.55 27.11 -13.08
N SER A 181 -6.83 25.93 -12.54
CA SER A 181 -6.77 24.68 -13.29
C SER A 181 -7.75 24.69 -14.46
N ILE A 182 -7.21 24.46 -15.66
CA ILE A 182 -8.02 24.43 -16.88
C ILE A 182 -8.67 23.05 -17.03
N PRO A 183 -10.01 22.96 -17.13
CA PRO A 183 -10.70 21.70 -17.36
C PRO A 183 -10.35 21.14 -18.74
N ILE A 184 -9.94 19.88 -18.77
CA ILE A 184 -9.72 19.11 -19.99
C ILE A 184 -11.00 18.34 -20.30
N ILE A 185 -11.65 18.68 -21.40
CA ILE A 185 -12.88 18.03 -21.84
C ILE A 185 -12.54 16.96 -22.89
N CYS A 186 -12.65 15.69 -22.48
CA CYS A 186 -12.38 14.54 -23.36
C CYS A 186 -13.69 13.93 -23.91
N GLY A 187 -13.80 13.85 -25.24
CA GLY A 187 -14.86 13.10 -25.94
C GLY A 187 -16.26 13.75 -25.98
N PHE A 188 -17.25 12.99 -26.46
CA PHE A 188 -18.63 13.44 -26.72
C PHE A 188 -19.46 13.74 -25.46
N SER A 189 -18.94 13.45 -24.26
CA SER A 189 -19.68 13.50 -23.00
C SER A 189 -19.62 14.84 -22.27
N GLY A 190 -18.65 15.70 -22.58
CA GLY A 190 -18.54 17.04 -21.99
C GLY A 190 -18.14 17.11 -20.51
N ALA A 191 -17.76 15.99 -19.87
CA ALA A 191 -17.35 15.98 -18.47
C ALA A 191 -15.93 16.56 -18.29
N PRO A 192 -15.73 17.51 -17.36
CA PRO A 192 -14.40 18.09 -17.12
C PRO A 192 -13.53 17.13 -16.32
N VAL A 193 -12.27 16.99 -16.73
CA VAL A 193 -11.20 16.36 -15.96
C VAL A 193 -10.11 17.41 -15.71
N TYR A 194 -9.56 17.44 -14.51
CA TYR A 194 -8.48 18.37 -14.13
C TYR A 194 -7.19 17.58 -13.92
N ARG A 195 -6.06 18.22 -14.15
CA ARG A 195 -4.77 17.69 -13.69
C ARG A 195 -4.66 17.88 -12.18
N SER A 196 -4.03 16.91 -11.53
CA SER A 196 -3.74 16.95 -10.12
C SER A 196 -2.64 17.97 -9.83
N ARG A 197 -2.80 18.71 -8.72
CA ARG A 197 -1.75 19.54 -8.14
C ARG A 197 -1.05 18.76 -7.05
N GLU A 198 0.27 18.65 -7.15
CA GLU A 198 1.06 17.97 -6.15
C GLU A 198 1.35 18.92 -4.98
N PRO A 199 1.06 18.52 -3.74
CA PRO A 199 1.49 19.29 -2.58
C PRO A 199 3.02 19.37 -2.55
N SER A 200 3.57 20.33 -1.81
CA SER A 200 5.01 20.34 -1.56
C SER A 200 5.44 19.04 -0.86
N LEU A 201 6.51 18.40 -1.33
CA LEU A 201 7.04 17.20 -0.69
C LEU A 201 7.49 17.51 0.76
N GLN A 202 6.85 16.87 1.73
CA GLN A 202 7.22 16.97 3.14
C GLN A 202 7.80 15.64 3.64
N LEU A 203 8.92 15.74 4.35
CA LEU A 203 9.64 14.62 4.98
C LEU A 203 9.22 14.42 6.44
N SER A 204 7.92 14.53 6.75
CA SER A 204 7.39 14.38 8.13
C SER A 204 7.73 13.03 8.77
N GLY A 205 7.95 12.01 7.93
CA GLY A 205 8.27 10.66 8.36
C GLY A 205 7.15 9.98 9.14
N ILE A 206 5.95 10.56 9.19
CA ILE A 206 4.76 9.97 9.82
C ILE A 206 3.96 9.24 8.73
N PRO A 207 3.87 7.90 8.79
CA PRO A 207 3.09 7.12 7.82
C PRO A 207 1.62 7.07 8.22
N ILE A 208 0.75 7.22 7.25
CA ILE A 208 -0.70 7.08 7.36
C ILE A 208 -1.14 5.96 6.42
N LEU A 209 -1.59 4.85 6.98
CA LEU A 209 -2.16 3.74 6.21
C LEU A 209 -3.52 4.15 5.62
N THR A 210 -3.72 3.82 4.34
CA THR A 210 -4.87 4.25 3.54
C THR A 210 -5.33 3.14 2.58
N ASP A 211 -6.43 3.39 1.87
CA ASP A 211 -7.03 2.53 0.85
C ASP A 211 -7.57 1.22 1.42
N PHE A 212 -8.79 1.30 1.93
CA PHE A 212 -9.45 0.17 2.60
C PHE A 212 -10.43 -0.57 1.70
N GLY A 213 -10.38 -0.34 0.38
CA GLY A 213 -11.29 -0.96 -0.57
C GLY A 213 -11.14 -2.48 -0.63
N HIS A 214 -9.97 -3.00 -0.27
CA HIS A 214 -9.66 -4.42 -0.28
C HIS A 214 -9.74 -5.11 1.08
N ILE A 215 -9.97 -4.37 2.19
CA ILE A 215 -10.01 -4.93 3.55
C ILE A 215 -10.93 -6.15 3.63
N ARG A 216 -10.50 -7.13 4.42
CA ARG A 216 -11.26 -8.33 4.79
C ARG A 216 -11.52 -8.35 6.29
N GLU A 217 -12.71 -8.80 6.67
CA GLU A 217 -13.02 -9.10 8.07
C GLU A 217 -12.41 -10.44 8.44
N TYR A 218 -11.76 -10.52 9.61
CA TYR A 218 -11.27 -11.77 10.14
C TYR A 218 -12.33 -12.40 11.06
N ASP A 219 -12.89 -13.53 10.62
CA ASP A 219 -13.84 -14.32 11.40
C ASP A 219 -13.17 -15.58 11.97
N TYR A 220 -13.11 -15.68 13.30
CA TYR A 220 -12.57 -16.85 14.01
C TYR A 220 -13.40 -18.13 13.78
N TYR A 221 -14.66 -18.01 13.37
CA TYR A 221 -15.58 -19.14 13.26
C TYR A 221 -15.73 -19.68 11.84
N ASP A 222 -15.29 -18.94 10.81
CA ASP A 222 -15.34 -19.37 9.41
C ASP A 222 -13.99 -19.22 8.69
N TYR A 223 -13.07 -20.12 9.03
CA TYR A 223 -11.76 -20.25 8.41
C TYR A 223 -11.81 -20.75 6.96
N ARG A 224 -12.98 -20.97 6.35
CA ARG A 224 -13.05 -21.57 4.99
C ARG A 224 -13.08 -20.54 3.86
N ILE A 225 -13.15 -19.25 4.19
CA ILE A 225 -13.41 -18.18 3.21
C ILE A 225 -12.11 -17.64 2.58
N ASN A 226 -10.96 -17.81 3.24
CA ASN A 226 -9.72 -17.12 2.89
C ASN A 226 -8.79 -17.98 2.00
N LYS A 227 -9.25 -18.33 0.80
CA LYS A 227 -8.42 -19.01 -0.23
C LYS A 227 -8.46 -18.31 -1.60
N ASP A 228 -9.09 -17.14 -1.67
CA ASP A 228 -9.14 -16.31 -2.87
C ASP A 228 -7.78 -15.68 -3.18
N TRP A 229 -7.59 -15.36 -4.47
CA TRP A 229 -6.39 -14.72 -4.98
C TRP A 229 -6.46 -13.20 -4.76
N ILE A 230 -5.81 -12.75 -3.68
CA ILE A 230 -5.76 -11.34 -3.27
C ILE A 230 -4.32 -10.83 -3.24
N MET A 231 -4.14 -9.59 -2.76
CA MET A 231 -2.89 -8.83 -2.70
C MET A 231 -2.32 -8.46 -4.08
N PRO A 232 -1.55 -7.36 -4.17
CA PRO A 232 -0.82 -7.04 -5.39
C PRO A 232 0.27 -8.07 -5.66
N ASP A 233 0.59 -8.21 -6.94
CA ASP A 233 1.54 -9.20 -7.45
C ASP A 233 2.90 -9.21 -6.75
N LEU A 234 3.43 -8.02 -6.43
CA LEU A 234 4.77 -7.88 -5.83
C LEU A 234 4.79 -8.06 -4.30
N TYR A 235 3.64 -8.03 -3.63
CA TYR A 235 3.55 -8.11 -2.17
C TYR A 235 2.77 -9.33 -1.68
N ARG A 236 2.34 -10.23 -2.58
CA ARG A 236 1.50 -11.38 -2.28
C ARG A 236 2.19 -12.37 -1.36
N ALA A 237 1.52 -12.81 -0.31
CA ALA A 237 2.08 -13.75 0.67
C ALA A 237 2.16 -15.19 0.11
N PRO A 238 3.11 -16.03 0.58
CA PRO A 238 3.33 -17.37 0.05
C PRO A 238 2.13 -18.30 0.21
N GLU A 239 1.35 -18.18 1.28
CA GLU A 239 0.13 -18.96 1.51
C GLU A 239 -0.92 -18.75 0.40
N ILE A 240 -0.96 -17.56 -0.22
CA ILE A 240 -1.83 -17.28 -1.36
C ILE A 240 -1.25 -17.92 -2.63
N LEU A 241 0.06 -17.85 -2.82
CA LEU A 241 0.74 -18.50 -3.96
C LEU A 241 0.51 -20.01 -3.94
N LEU A 242 0.54 -20.60 -2.75
CA LEU A 242 0.27 -22.01 -2.51
C LEU A 242 -1.23 -22.35 -2.47
N GLN A 243 -2.14 -21.37 -2.61
CA GLN A 243 -3.60 -21.56 -2.55
C GLN A 243 -4.08 -22.28 -1.28
N ILE A 244 -3.39 -22.04 -0.16
CA ILE A 244 -3.78 -22.52 1.16
C ILE A 244 -4.44 -21.38 1.95
N LEU A 245 -4.83 -21.67 3.19
CA LEU A 245 -5.56 -20.70 4.00
C LEU A 245 -4.67 -19.51 4.37
N TRP A 246 -5.17 -18.30 4.16
CA TRP A 246 -4.49 -17.08 4.59
C TRP A 246 -5.18 -16.39 5.78
N THR A 247 -4.38 -15.67 6.58
CA THR A 247 -4.82 -15.00 7.82
C THR A 247 -4.35 -13.53 7.83
N LEU A 248 -4.50 -12.83 8.95
CA LEU A 248 -3.95 -11.49 9.18
C LEU A 248 -2.44 -11.36 8.90
N GLN A 249 -1.69 -12.45 8.93
CA GLN A 249 -0.23 -12.46 8.71
C GLN A 249 0.18 -12.15 7.26
N VAL A 250 -0.75 -12.08 6.31
CA VAL A 250 -0.48 -11.57 4.96
C VAL A 250 -0.03 -10.11 4.96
N ASP A 251 -0.56 -9.31 5.88
CA ASP A 251 -0.19 -7.90 6.02
C ASP A 251 1.24 -7.77 6.55
N MET A 252 1.63 -8.62 7.50
CA MET A 252 3.00 -8.65 8.05
C MET A 252 4.01 -8.99 6.96
N TRP A 253 3.67 -9.94 6.08
CA TRP A 253 4.48 -10.25 4.89
C TRP A 253 4.65 -9.02 3.99
N SER A 254 3.56 -8.33 3.64
CA SER A 254 3.63 -7.12 2.82
C SER A 254 4.48 -6.02 3.44
N VAL A 255 4.41 -5.82 4.76
CA VAL A 255 5.27 -4.86 5.49
C VAL A 255 6.75 -5.26 5.37
N GLY A 256 7.08 -6.55 5.46
CA GLY A 256 8.44 -7.06 5.26
C GLY A 256 8.99 -6.79 3.86
N VAL A 257 8.20 -7.11 2.82
CA VAL A 257 8.57 -6.84 1.41
C VAL A 257 8.72 -5.33 1.17
N MET A 258 7.77 -4.53 1.67
CA MET A 258 7.80 -3.09 1.56
C MET A 258 9.04 -2.48 2.24
N THR A 259 9.44 -2.98 3.41
CA THR A 259 10.64 -2.51 4.11
C THR A 259 11.88 -2.69 3.24
N LEU A 260 12.06 -3.88 2.67
CA LEU A 260 13.18 -4.19 1.79
C LEU A 260 13.16 -3.32 0.53
N GLU A 261 11.98 -3.11 -0.06
CA GLU A 261 11.85 -2.26 -1.24
C GLU A 261 12.23 -0.81 -0.96
N LEU A 262 11.78 -0.25 0.16
CA LEU A 262 12.10 1.12 0.54
C LEU A 262 13.61 1.31 0.75
N MET A 263 14.28 0.32 1.33
CA MET A 263 15.73 0.40 1.58
C MET A 263 16.55 0.18 0.33
N GLU A 264 16.26 -0.88 -0.44
CA GLU A 264 17.10 -1.30 -1.56
C GLU A 264 16.76 -0.62 -2.89
N GLY A 265 15.62 0.07 -2.98
CA GLY A 265 15.18 0.78 -4.20
C GLY A 265 14.57 -0.12 -5.27
N LYS A 266 14.41 -1.41 -4.97
CA LYS A 266 13.83 -2.44 -5.84
C LYS A 266 13.04 -3.44 -5.01
N ASN A 267 12.00 -4.03 -5.60
CA ASN A 267 11.21 -5.06 -4.92
C ASN A 267 12.03 -6.36 -4.77
N LEU A 268 11.72 -7.16 -3.73
CA LEU A 268 12.35 -8.46 -3.49
C LEU A 268 12.03 -9.47 -4.62
N PHE A 269 10.82 -9.39 -5.16
CA PHE A 269 10.31 -10.28 -6.19
C PHE A 269 10.04 -9.51 -7.49
N ASP A 270 10.27 -10.18 -8.62
CA ASP A 270 9.88 -9.70 -9.96
C ASP A 270 9.35 -10.88 -10.78
N PRO A 271 8.13 -11.36 -10.47
CA PRO A 271 7.53 -12.52 -11.13
C PRO A 271 6.76 -12.14 -12.40
N ILE A 272 7.17 -11.06 -13.08
CA ILE A 272 6.49 -10.56 -14.27
C ILE A 272 7.26 -10.98 -15.51
N ASP A 273 6.58 -11.68 -16.42
CA ASP A 273 7.09 -11.87 -17.77
C ASP A 273 7.11 -10.53 -18.50
N ARG A 274 8.31 -10.05 -18.83
CA ARG A 274 8.52 -8.77 -19.52
C ARG A 274 8.03 -8.78 -20.97
N VAL A 275 7.83 -9.95 -21.57
CA VAL A 275 7.32 -10.07 -22.94
C VAL A 275 5.80 -9.91 -22.96
N ASN A 276 5.10 -10.61 -22.07
CA ASN A 276 3.64 -10.63 -22.04
C ASN A 276 3.02 -9.68 -21.00
N HIS A 277 3.85 -9.05 -20.15
CA HIS A 277 3.43 -8.22 -19.02
C HIS A 277 2.45 -8.93 -18.08
N GLN A 278 2.73 -10.21 -17.78
CA GLN A 278 1.86 -11.07 -16.98
C GLN A 278 2.60 -11.66 -15.80
N TYR A 279 1.86 -11.85 -14.71
CA TYR A 279 2.33 -12.55 -13.53
C TYR A 279 2.55 -14.05 -13.84
N VAL A 280 3.70 -14.58 -13.45
CA VAL A 280 4.08 -15.97 -13.66
C VAL A 280 4.31 -16.65 -12.30
N LEU A 281 3.31 -17.40 -11.84
CA LEU A 281 3.33 -18.08 -10.54
C LEU A 281 4.57 -18.97 -10.33
N PRO A 282 5.01 -19.82 -11.29
CA PRO A 282 6.21 -20.63 -11.08
C PRO A 282 7.49 -19.81 -10.91
N LEU A 283 7.59 -18.66 -11.58
CA LEU A 283 8.71 -17.74 -11.42
C LEU A 283 8.70 -17.12 -10.01
N ALA A 284 7.52 -16.75 -9.51
CA ALA A 284 7.37 -16.28 -8.13
C ALA A 284 7.81 -17.35 -7.13
N LEU A 285 7.28 -18.57 -7.21
CA LEU A 285 7.64 -19.66 -6.29
C LEU A 285 9.14 -19.95 -6.32
N ALA A 286 9.77 -19.99 -7.50
CA ALA A 286 11.22 -20.16 -7.62
C ALA A 286 12.00 -19.03 -6.92
N GLN A 287 11.61 -17.76 -7.09
CA GLN A 287 12.24 -16.63 -6.40
C GLN A 287 12.08 -16.73 -4.87
N TYR A 288 10.91 -17.13 -4.38
CA TYR A 288 10.65 -17.30 -2.94
C TYR A 288 11.56 -18.39 -2.37
N ILE A 289 11.69 -19.51 -3.08
CA ILE A 289 12.60 -20.60 -2.68
C ILE A 289 14.06 -20.12 -2.69
N GLY A 290 14.44 -19.29 -3.66
CA GLY A 290 15.78 -18.71 -3.72
C GLY A 290 16.13 -17.89 -2.49
N TYR A 291 15.22 -17.04 -2.01
CA TYR A 291 15.49 -16.18 -0.85
C TYR A 291 15.27 -16.84 0.51
N LEU A 292 14.27 -17.73 0.62
CA LEU A 292 13.81 -18.28 1.90
C LEU A 292 14.19 -19.75 2.11
N GLY A 293 14.68 -20.43 1.08
CA GLY A 293 14.78 -21.88 1.06
C GLY A 293 13.43 -22.56 0.75
N PRO A 294 13.39 -23.90 0.73
CA PRO A 294 12.18 -24.64 0.37
C PRO A 294 11.03 -24.39 1.36
N PRO A 295 9.77 -24.42 0.91
CA PRO A 295 8.63 -24.29 1.82
C PRO A 295 8.55 -25.50 2.75
N PRO A 296 8.04 -25.34 3.98
CA PRO A 296 7.76 -26.45 4.87
C PRO A 296 6.86 -27.51 4.22
N LEU A 297 7.17 -28.79 4.43
CA LEU A 297 6.47 -29.89 3.76
C LEU A 297 4.98 -29.95 4.13
N HIS A 298 4.59 -29.58 5.35
CA HIS A 298 3.18 -29.56 5.75
C HIS A 298 2.37 -28.57 4.93
N MET A 299 2.90 -27.37 4.68
CA MET A 299 2.23 -26.36 3.83
C MET A 299 2.11 -26.85 2.40
N LEU A 300 3.16 -27.49 1.87
CA LEU A 300 3.14 -28.07 0.54
C LEU A 300 2.06 -29.13 0.41
N GLN A 301 1.93 -30.03 1.38
CA GLN A 301 0.92 -31.10 1.37
C GLN A 301 -0.53 -30.58 1.40
N GLU A 302 -0.76 -29.40 1.96
CA GLU A 302 -2.07 -28.74 1.94
C GLU A 302 -2.37 -28.03 0.61
N SER A 303 -1.33 -27.70 -0.17
CA SER A 303 -1.46 -26.96 -1.41
C SER A 303 -2.02 -27.85 -2.53
N PRO A 304 -3.04 -27.39 -3.28
CA PRO A 304 -3.49 -28.08 -4.48
C PRO A 304 -2.42 -28.07 -5.60
N LEU A 305 -1.37 -27.28 -5.47
CA LEU A 305 -0.28 -27.13 -6.45
C LEU A 305 0.88 -28.10 -6.19
N PHE A 306 0.84 -28.87 -5.10
CA PHE A 306 1.96 -29.72 -4.67
C PHE A 306 2.49 -30.61 -5.80
N SER A 307 1.63 -31.44 -6.37
CA SER A 307 2.00 -32.38 -7.44
C SER A 307 2.37 -31.70 -8.76
N THR A 308 2.05 -30.41 -8.92
CA THR A 308 2.35 -29.65 -10.15
C THR A 308 3.79 -29.14 -10.16
N TYR A 309 4.32 -28.73 -9.00
CA TYR A 309 5.61 -28.05 -8.91
C TYR A 309 6.64 -28.73 -8.00
N PHE A 310 6.22 -29.71 -7.18
CA PHE A 310 7.07 -30.38 -6.20
C PHE A 310 6.99 -31.90 -6.33
N ASP A 311 8.07 -32.58 -5.94
CA ASP A 311 8.08 -34.04 -5.80
C ASP A 311 7.54 -34.49 -4.43
N GLU A 312 7.42 -35.80 -4.21
CA GLU A 312 6.93 -36.37 -2.94
C GLU A 312 7.76 -35.97 -1.70
N LYS A 313 8.99 -35.49 -1.90
CA LYS A 313 9.90 -35.02 -0.83
C LYS A 313 9.87 -33.50 -0.66
N GLY A 314 9.06 -32.79 -1.45
CA GLY A 314 8.96 -31.32 -1.43
C GLY A 314 10.05 -30.60 -2.23
N ASN A 315 10.78 -31.30 -3.11
CA ASN A 315 11.77 -30.66 -3.97
C ASN A 315 11.11 -30.04 -5.19
N TRP A 316 11.57 -28.86 -5.60
CA TRP A 316 11.13 -28.19 -6.82
C TRP A 316 11.45 -29.01 -8.08
N THR A 317 10.47 -29.20 -8.97
CA THR A 317 10.59 -30.06 -10.15
C THR A 317 10.58 -29.33 -11.49
N LEU A 318 10.20 -28.05 -11.53
CA LEU A 318 10.01 -27.32 -12.78
C LEU A 318 11.32 -26.74 -13.32
N ALA A 319 11.83 -27.33 -14.40
CA ALA A 319 13.11 -26.94 -15.01
C ALA A 319 13.04 -25.59 -15.74
N GLU A 320 11.87 -25.22 -16.26
CA GLU A 320 11.62 -23.98 -17.01
C GLU A 320 11.66 -22.72 -16.13
N ALA A 321 11.51 -22.88 -14.81
CA ALA A 321 11.65 -21.82 -13.82
C ALA A 321 12.66 -22.25 -12.74
N PRO A 322 13.97 -22.21 -13.04
CA PRO A 322 15.00 -22.64 -12.10
C PRO A 322 15.05 -21.71 -10.87
N ILE A 323 15.33 -22.29 -9.71
CA ILE A 323 15.54 -21.53 -8.47
C ILE A 323 16.78 -20.64 -8.64
N PRO A 324 16.67 -19.31 -8.49
CA PRO A 324 17.82 -18.41 -8.56
C PRO A 324 18.78 -18.67 -7.40
N GLN A 325 20.08 -18.61 -7.67
CA GLN A 325 21.12 -18.63 -6.64
C GLN A 325 21.22 -17.25 -6.02
N THR A 326 20.48 -17.03 -4.94
CA THR A 326 20.42 -15.75 -4.22
C THR A 326 20.14 -15.98 -2.74
N SER A 327 20.16 -14.92 -1.94
CA SER A 327 19.83 -14.93 -0.52
C SER A 327 19.35 -13.56 -0.06
N LEU A 328 18.66 -13.50 1.07
CA LEU A 328 18.31 -12.22 1.70
C LEU A 328 19.58 -11.42 2.06
N GLU A 329 20.65 -12.11 2.48
CA GLU A 329 21.96 -11.52 2.76
C GLU A 329 22.54 -10.77 1.57
N GLU A 330 22.48 -11.36 0.37
CA GLU A 330 22.97 -10.75 -0.87
C GLU A 330 22.05 -9.65 -1.38
N PHE A 331 20.74 -9.77 -1.14
CA PHE A 331 19.76 -8.76 -1.52
C PHE A 331 19.95 -7.45 -0.75
N VAL A 332 20.25 -7.53 0.56
CA VAL A 332 20.47 -6.36 1.41
C VAL A 332 21.85 -5.78 1.15
N THR A 333 21.93 -4.76 0.29
CA THR A 333 23.19 -4.10 -0.09
C THR A 333 23.41 -2.78 0.63
N THR A 334 22.35 -2.17 1.16
CA THR A 334 22.39 -0.84 1.80
C THR A 334 23.03 -0.86 3.18
N ILE A 335 23.04 -2.01 3.86
CA ILE A 335 23.71 -2.20 5.15
C ILE A 335 24.99 -3.03 4.92
N PRO A 336 26.18 -2.55 5.32
CA PRO A 336 27.41 -3.32 5.19
C PRO A 336 27.41 -4.56 6.09
N PRO A 337 28.16 -5.62 5.76
CA PRO A 337 28.30 -6.79 6.62
C PRO A 337 28.75 -6.43 8.05
N GLY A 338 28.04 -6.95 9.04
CA GLY A 338 28.29 -6.69 10.45
C GLY A 338 27.03 -6.89 11.31
N GLU A 339 27.13 -6.54 12.58
CA GLU A 339 26.07 -6.76 13.58
C GLU A 339 24.75 -6.07 13.20
N GLU A 340 24.80 -4.88 12.61
CA GLU A 340 23.59 -4.17 12.17
C GLU A 340 22.85 -4.92 11.06
N LYS A 341 23.59 -5.47 10.09
CA LYS A 341 22.99 -6.27 9.00
C LYS A 341 22.37 -7.54 9.55
N GLU A 342 23.03 -8.19 10.51
CA GLU A 342 22.49 -9.38 11.17
C GLU A 342 21.21 -9.05 11.96
N GLN A 343 21.18 -7.94 12.69
CA GLN A 343 19.99 -7.44 13.40
C GLN A 343 18.84 -7.16 12.41
N PHE A 344 19.13 -6.46 11.31
CA PHE A 344 18.13 -6.18 10.28
C PHE A 344 17.60 -7.45 9.61
N LEU A 345 18.47 -8.41 9.28
CA LEU A 345 18.05 -9.69 8.70
C LEU A 345 17.20 -10.52 9.68
N ARG A 346 17.51 -10.49 10.98
CA ARG A 346 16.64 -11.10 12.02
C ARG A 346 15.28 -10.41 12.06
N PHE A 347 15.23 -9.09 12.00
CA PHE A 347 14.00 -8.31 11.93
C PHE A 347 13.15 -8.67 10.70
N ILE A 348 13.74 -8.70 9.51
CA ILE A 348 13.04 -9.06 8.26
C ILE A 348 12.51 -10.50 8.29
N ARG A 349 13.28 -11.46 8.82
CA ARG A 349 12.87 -12.87 8.91
C ARG A 349 11.66 -13.11 9.81
N LYS A 350 11.40 -12.23 10.79
CA LYS A 350 10.18 -12.28 11.60
C LYS A 350 8.91 -12.00 10.77
N MET A 351 9.03 -11.38 9.60
CA MET A 351 7.91 -11.08 8.70
C MET A 351 7.94 -11.97 7.45
N LEU A 352 9.12 -12.31 6.94
CA LEU A 352 9.31 -13.11 5.73
C LEU A 352 9.59 -14.58 6.06
N ALA A 353 8.60 -15.25 6.65
CA ALA A 353 8.57 -16.69 6.85
C ALA A 353 7.53 -17.33 5.93
N TRP A 354 7.79 -18.57 5.49
CA TRP A 354 6.82 -19.35 4.70
C TRP A 354 5.53 -19.55 5.48
N ASP A 355 5.64 -20.11 6.68
CA ASP A 355 4.49 -20.38 7.54
C ASP A 355 3.99 -19.07 8.17
N PRO A 356 2.72 -18.67 7.94
CA PRO A 356 2.17 -17.48 8.57
C PRO A 356 2.19 -17.55 10.11
N GLU A 357 2.12 -18.74 10.71
CA GLU A 357 2.15 -18.90 12.17
C GLU A 357 3.53 -18.60 12.79
N GLU A 358 4.60 -18.70 11.98
CA GLU A 358 5.96 -18.35 12.41
C GLU A 358 6.26 -16.86 12.30
N ARG A 359 5.40 -16.09 11.63
CA ARG A 359 5.57 -14.64 11.50
C ARG A 359 5.16 -13.95 12.80
N ALA A 360 5.96 -12.98 13.22
CA ALA A 360 5.62 -12.12 14.34
C ALA A 360 4.38 -11.26 14.01
N THR A 361 3.60 -10.97 15.04
CA THR A 361 2.51 -10.01 15.01
C THR A 361 3.04 -8.58 15.08
N ALA A 362 2.24 -7.60 14.65
CA ALA A 362 2.63 -6.19 14.75
C ALA A 362 2.94 -5.75 16.20
N ASN A 363 2.24 -6.30 17.20
CA ASN A 363 2.51 -6.01 18.61
C ASN A 363 3.89 -6.52 19.06
N GLU A 364 4.25 -7.76 18.68
CA GLU A 364 5.55 -8.34 19.02
C GLU A 364 6.71 -7.58 18.37
N MET A 365 6.50 -7.04 17.17
CA MET A 365 7.49 -6.19 16.50
C MET A 365 7.71 -4.87 17.26
N ILE A 366 6.64 -4.24 17.76
CA ILE A 366 6.74 -3.00 18.54
C ILE A 366 7.53 -3.23 19.83
N ASP A 367 7.20 -4.27 20.59
CA ASP A 367 7.70 -4.41 21.96
C ASP A 367 9.10 -5.03 22.07
N ALA A 368 9.49 -5.91 21.14
CA ALA A 368 10.61 -6.83 21.35
C ALA A 368 11.73 -6.78 20.31
N ASP A 369 11.64 -5.94 19.27
CA ASP A 369 12.63 -5.95 18.19
C ASP A 369 13.82 -5.00 18.41
N GLU A 370 15.02 -5.57 18.47
CA GLU A 370 16.28 -4.85 18.70
C GLU A 370 16.60 -3.80 17.63
N TRP A 371 16.27 -4.09 16.35
CA TRP A 371 16.58 -3.18 15.25
C TRP A 371 15.64 -1.97 15.27
N LEU A 372 14.35 -2.19 15.54
CA LEU A 372 13.38 -1.10 15.72
C LEU A 372 13.68 -0.25 16.95
N GLN A 373 14.09 -0.86 18.05
CA GLN A 373 14.34 -0.17 19.34
C GLN A 373 15.71 0.51 19.44
N ARG A 374 16.58 0.42 18.42
CA ARG A 374 17.89 1.10 18.43
C ARG A 374 17.71 2.62 18.68
N PRO A 375 18.40 3.22 19.67
CA PRO A 375 18.32 4.65 19.93
C PRO A 375 18.61 5.50 18.70
N PHE A 376 17.87 6.59 18.52
CA PHE A 376 18.15 7.61 17.49
C PHE A 376 19.39 8.43 17.87
N HIS A 377 20.58 7.82 17.86
CA HIS A 377 21.84 8.56 18.10
C HIS A 377 22.37 9.30 16.87
N ASP A 378 21.79 9.08 15.68
CA ASP A 378 22.30 9.59 14.40
C ASP A 378 21.41 10.65 13.72
N MET A 379 20.63 11.43 14.50
CA MET A 379 19.78 12.52 13.97
C MET A 379 20.56 13.74 13.42
N ILE A 380 21.89 13.70 13.35
CA ILE A 380 22.72 14.78 12.82
C ILE A 380 22.69 14.81 11.27
N GLU A 381 22.39 13.69 10.61
CA GLU A 381 22.43 13.61 9.13
C GLU A 381 21.14 14.06 8.43
N ILE A 382 19.96 13.88 9.03
CA ILE A 382 18.68 14.28 8.40
C ILE A 382 18.56 15.81 8.31
N LYS A 383 19.03 16.57 9.32
CA LYS A 383 19.10 18.03 9.23
C LYS A 383 20.02 18.50 8.09
N ARG A 384 21.14 17.81 7.87
CA ARG A 384 22.06 18.13 6.75
C ARG A 384 21.47 17.83 5.38
N LEU A 385 20.57 16.85 5.26
CA LEU A 385 19.89 16.56 3.99
C LEU A 385 18.82 17.61 3.65
N GLY A 386 18.12 18.14 4.65
CA GLY A 386 17.24 19.30 4.50
C GLY A 386 18.01 20.55 4.07
N ASP A 387 19.17 20.80 4.68
CA ASP A 387 20.03 21.93 4.34
C ASP A 387 20.77 21.75 2.99
N ALA A 388 21.02 20.52 2.55
CA ALA A 388 21.70 20.23 1.28
C ALA A 388 20.80 20.46 0.05
N GLN A 389 19.48 20.38 0.20
CA GLN A 389 18.55 20.75 -0.88
C GLN A 389 18.51 22.26 -1.13
N GLU A 390 18.89 23.11 -0.17
CA GLU A 390 19.08 24.55 -0.39
C GLU A 390 20.38 24.90 -1.14
N ILE A 391 21.32 23.96 -1.29
CA ILE A 391 22.63 24.19 -1.94
C ILE A 391 22.61 23.81 -3.44
N CYS A 392 21.53 23.19 -3.94
CA CYS A 392 21.34 22.89 -5.36
C CYS A 392 20.14 23.62 -6.01
N ALA A 393 19.81 24.82 -5.51
CA ALA A 393 18.93 25.77 -6.18
C ALA A 393 19.72 26.80 -7.00
#